data_AF-A0ABD0JG38-F1
#
_entry.id   AF-A0ABD0JG38-F1
#
_cell.length_a   1.000
_cell.length_b   1.000
_cell.length_c   1.000
_cell.angle_alpha   90.00
_cell.angle_beta   90.00
_cell.angle_gamma   90.00
#
_symmetry.space_group_name_H-M   'P 1'
#
loop_
_entity.id
_entity.type
_entity.pdbx_description
1 polymer ?
#
loop_
_entity_poly.entity_id
_entity_poly.type
_entity_poly.pdbx_seq_one_letter_code
_entity_poly.pdbx_strand_id
1 'polypeptide(L)'
;MSPALRDGVGDATMSPALRDGVGDATMSPALRDGVGDATMSPALRDGVGDATMSPAVRDGVGDATMSPALRDGVGDATMSPAVRDGVGDATMSPALRDGVGDATMSPALRDGVGDATMSPALMVLVMLLCLQLSVMV
;
A
#
# COMPACT_ATOMS: atom_id res chain seq x y z
N MET A 1 -11.80 -27.83 -1.66
CA MET A 1 -12.70 -26.73 -2.08
C MET A 1 -12.09 -26.10 -3.33
N SER A 2 -12.82 -26.02 -4.43
CA SER A 2 -12.39 -25.28 -5.62
C SER A 2 -12.75 -23.80 -5.42
N PRO A 3 -11.90 -22.84 -5.84
CA PRO A 3 -12.24 -21.42 -5.78
C PRO A 3 -13.50 -21.12 -6.60
N ALA A 4 -14.39 -20.27 -6.09
CA ALA A 4 -15.50 -19.75 -6.87
C ALA A 4 -15.00 -18.63 -7.80
N LEU A 5 -15.26 -18.73 -9.11
CA LEU A 5 -15.04 -17.66 -10.08
C LEU A 5 -16.34 -16.86 -10.25
N ARG A 6 -16.28 -15.53 -10.20
CA ARG A 6 -17.44 -14.68 -10.45
C ARG A 6 -17.07 -13.40 -11.18
N ASP A 7 -17.80 -13.15 -12.26
CA ASP A 7 -17.75 -11.88 -12.98
C ASP A 7 -19.07 -11.14 -12.78
N GLY A 8 -19.03 -9.84 -12.51
CA GLY A 8 -20.27 -9.07 -12.50
C GLY A 8 -20.23 -7.76 -11.72
N VAL A 9 -21.40 -7.15 -11.60
CA VAL A 9 -21.62 -5.87 -10.93
C VAL A 9 -22.40 -6.09 -9.64
N GLY A 10 -22.01 -5.38 -8.59
CA GLY A 10 -22.68 -5.37 -7.29
C GLY A 10 -22.01 -6.25 -6.24
N ASP A 11 -22.64 -6.28 -5.07
CA ASP A 11 -22.02 -6.77 -3.85
C ASP A 11 -21.81 -8.28 -3.86
N ALA A 12 -20.67 -8.72 -3.33
CA ALA A 12 -20.34 -10.13 -3.23
C ALA A 12 -19.64 -10.47 -1.91
N THR A 13 -20.02 -11.59 -1.30
CA THR A 13 -19.28 -12.22 -0.21
C THR A 13 -18.93 -13.65 -0.60
N MET A 14 -17.64 -14.01 -0.62
CA MET A 14 -17.18 -15.31 -1.14
C MET A 14 -15.95 -15.88 -0.41
N SER A 15 -15.78 -17.22 -0.40
CA SER A 15 -14.63 -17.90 0.21
C SER A 15 -14.41 -19.33 -0.34
N PRO A 16 -13.20 -19.73 -0.78
CA PRO A 16 -12.16 -18.97 -1.48
C PRO A 16 -12.63 -18.50 -2.86
N ALA A 17 -12.17 -17.36 -3.35
CA ALA A 17 -12.74 -16.80 -4.59
C ALA A 17 -11.76 -16.01 -5.48
N LEU A 18 -12.10 -15.97 -6.76
CA LEU A 18 -11.57 -15.05 -7.75
C LEU A 18 -12.73 -14.21 -8.30
N ARG A 19 -12.60 -12.89 -8.30
CA ARG A 19 -13.64 -11.99 -8.80
C ARG A 19 -13.07 -10.99 -9.79
N ASP A 20 -13.73 -10.85 -10.93
CA ASP A 20 -13.60 -9.70 -11.80
C ASP A 20 -14.90 -8.85 -11.73
N GLY A 21 -14.76 -7.53 -11.70
CA GLY A 21 -15.87 -6.63 -11.93
C GLY A 21 -16.02 -5.50 -10.92
N VAL A 22 -17.21 -4.93 -10.86
CA VAL A 22 -17.45 -3.61 -10.24
C VAL A 22 -18.33 -3.73 -9.00
N GLY A 23 -18.04 -2.93 -7.97
CA GLY A 23 -18.80 -2.88 -6.72
C GLY A 23 -18.16 -3.64 -5.57
N ASP A 24 -18.89 -3.75 -4.47
CA ASP A 24 -18.29 -4.06 -3.18
C ASP A 24 -18.03 -5.56 -3.03
N ALA A 25 -16.88 -5.89 -2.47
CA ALA A 25 -16.50 -7.29 -2.29
C ALA A 25 -15.89 -7.54 -0.91
N THR A 26 -16.40 -8.57 -0.24
CA THR A 26 -15.75 -9.16 0.94
C THR A 26 -15.32 -10.59 0.63
N MET A 27 -14.02 -10.88 0.66
CA MET A 27 -13.51 -12.20 0.23
C MET A 27 -12.39 -12.73 1.13
N SER A 28 -12.34 -14.06 1.32
CA SER A 28 -11.29 -14.72 2.11
C SER A 28 -11.04 -16.18 1.72
N PRO A 29 -9.81 -16.61 1.37
CA PRO A 29 -8.75 -15.86 0.69
C PRO A 29 -9.16 -15.51 -0.75
N ALA A 30 -8.55 -14.47 -1.34
CA ALA A 30 -9.08 -13.89 -2.57
C ALA A 30 -8.05 -13.33 -3.55
N LEU A 31 -8.38 -13.39 -4.85
CA LEU A 31 -7.84 -12.49 -5.87
C LEU A 31 -8.98 -11.66 -6.47
N ARG A 32 -8.78 -10.36 -6.64
CA ARG A 32 -9.75 -9.47 -7.26
C ARG A 32 -9.10 -8.62 -8.33
N ASP A 33 -9.75 -8.57 -9.49
CA ASP A 33 -9.57 -7.50 -10.46
C ASP A 33 -10.85 -6.64 -10.48
N GLY A 34 -10.71 -5.34 -10.65
CA GLY A 34 -11.83 -4.44 -10.94
C GLY A 34 -11.98 -3.25 -9.99
N VAL A 35 -13.17 -2.65 -10.00
CA VAL A 35 -13.40 -1.29 -9.48
C VAL A 35 -14.35 -1.28 -8.29
N GLY A 36 -14.11 -0.43 -7.29
CA GLY A 36 -14.94 -0.27 -6.11
C GLY A 36 -14.34 -0.91 -4.85
N ASP A 37 -15.15 -0.99 -3.80
CA ASP A 37 -14.62 -1.21 -2.47
C ASP A 37 -14.36 -2.69 -2.19
N ALA A 38 -13.24 -2.98 -1.54
CA ALA A 38 -12.85 -4.35 -1.27
C ALA A 38 -12.32 -4.52 0.15
N THR A 39 -12.87 -5.50 0.87
CA THR A 39 -12.29 -6.03 2.11
C THR A 39 -11.83 -7.46 1.87
N MET A 40 -10.54 -7.74 1.97
CA MET A 40 -10.00 -9.06 1.64
C MET A 40 -8.95 -9.56 2.64
N SER A 41 -8.94 -10.87 2.91
CA SER A 41 -7.96 -11.48 3.82
C SER A 41 -7.72 -12.97 3.56
N PRO A 42 -6.47 -13.41 3.34
CA PRO A 42 -5.37 -12.73 2.63
C PRO A 42 -5.70 -12.47 1.15
N ALA A 43 -5.03 -11.51 0.52
CA ALA A 43 -5.50 -10.97 -0.75
C ALA A 43 -4.41 -10.52 -1.74
N LEU A 44 -4.69 -10.69 -3.04
CA LEU A 44 -4.10 -9.85 -4.10
C LEU A 44 -5.21 -9.06 -4.79
N ARG A 45 -4.97 -7.78 -5.05
CA ARG A 45 -5.91 -6.91 -5.77
C ARG A 45 -5.22 -6.17 -6.89
N ASP A 46 -5.83 -6.20 -8.06
CA ASP A 46 -5.61 -5.21 -9.12
C ASP A 46 -6.87 -4.33 -9.23
N GLY A 47 -6.69 -3.05 -9.52
CA GLY A 47 -7.77 -2.15 -9.91
C GLY A 47 -7.98 -0.91 -9.04
N VAL A 48 -9.15 -0.30 -9.14
CA VAL A 48 -9.41 1.09 -8.70
C VAL A 48 -10.42 1.17 -7.56
N GLY A 49 -10.23 2.08 -6.61
CA GLY A 49 -11.15 2.34 -5.49
C GLY A 49 -10.55 1.99 -4.14
N ASP A 50 -11.41 1.81 -3.13
CA ASP A 50 -10.96 1.69 -1.77
C ASP A 50 -10.71 0.23 -1.38
N ALA A 51 -9.63 -0.01 -0.65
CA ALA A 51 -9.27 -1.37 -0.26
C ALA A 51 -8.78 -1.45 1.18
N THR A 52 -9.36 -2.37 1.94
CA THR A 52 -8.85 -2.82 3.24
C THR A 52 -8.39 -4.27 3.11
N MET A 53 -7.10 -4.54 3.27
CA MET A 53 -6.55 -5.89 3.04
C MET A 53 -5.53 -6.33 4.08
N SER A 54 -5.56 -7.61 4.45
CA SER A 54 -4.65 -8.16 5.45
C SER A 54 -4.39 -9.67 5.30
N PRO A 55 -3.13 -10.12 5.21
CA PRO A 55 -1.98 -9.52 4.49
C PRO A 55 -2.28 -9.35 2.99
N ALA A 56 -1.55 -8.44 2.33
CA ALA A 56 -1.96 -8.00 1.00
C ALA A 56 -0.83 -7.59 0.04
N VAL A 57 -1.10 -7.82 -1.26
CA VAL A 57 -0.43 -7.13 -2.37
C VAL A 57 -1.49 -6.39 -3.18
N ARG A 58 -1.21 -5.14 -3.51
CA ARG A 58 -2.09 -4.31 -4.34
C ARG A 58 -1.33 -3.69 -5.48
N ASP A 59 -1.92 -3.77 -6.67
CA ASP A 59 -1.68 -2.84 -7.76
C ASP A 59 -2.94 -1.98 -7.95
N GLY A 60 -2.75 -0.70 -8.29
CA GLY A 60 -3.82 0.15 -8.77
C GLY A 60 -4.00 1.48 -8.04
N VAL A 61 -5.21 2.04 -8.16
CA VAL A 61 -5.46 3.46 -7.88
C VAL A 61 -6.52 3.65 -6.80
N GLY A 62 -6.33 4.60 -5.90
CA GLY A 62 -7.27 4.96 -4.83
C GLY A 62 -6.77 4.55 -3.45
N ASP A 63 -7.68 4.58 -2.48
CA ASP A 63 -7.28 4.59 -1.07
C ASP A 63 -7.06 3.18 -0.56
N ALA A 64 -6.00 2.99 0.22
CA ALA A 64 -5.61 1.68 0.72
C ALA A 64 -5.30 1.71 2.22
N THR A 65 -5.90 0.79 2.96
CA THR A 65 -5.41 0.39 4.29
C THR A 65 -4.94 -1.05 4.24
N MET A 66 -3.65 -1.28 4.48
CA MET A 66 -3.08 -2.63 4.34
C MET A 66 -2.11 -3.01 5.44
N SER A 67 -2.22 -4.24 5.93
CA SER A 67 -1.35 -4.75 7.00
C SER A 67 -1.15 -6.27 6.95
N PRO A 68 0.10 -6.77 6.88
CA PRO A 68 1.29 -6.26 6.16
C PRO A 68 1.05 -6.08 4.65
N ALA A 69 1.83 -5.22 4.00
CA ALA A 69 1.49 -4.77 2.64
C ALA A 69 2.67 -4.59 1.67
N LEU A 70 2.42 -4.94 0.41
CA LEU A 70 3.13 -4.43 -0.77
C LEU A 70 2.14 -3.65 -1.65
N ARG A 71 2.49 -2.44 -2.05
CA ARG A 71 1.64 -1.62 -2.92
C ARG A 71 2.45 -1.06 -4.08
N ASP A 72 1.92 -1.22 -5.28
CA ASP A 72 2.21 -0.36 -6.42
C ASP A 72 0.98 0.50 -6.73
N GLY A 73 1.20 1.74 -7.16
CA GLY A 73 0.16 2.57 -7.76
C GLY A 73 -0.10 3.92 -7.09
N VAL A 74 -1.27 4.50 -7.35
CA VAL A 74 -1.54 5.93 -7.15
C VAL A 74 -2.63 6.18 -6.11
N GLY A 75 -2.50 7.23 -5.30
CA GLY A 75 -3.50 7.64 -4.30
C GLY A 75 -3.02 7.47 -2.87
N ASP A 76 -3.96 7.44 -1.92
CA ASP A 76 -3.61 7.51 -0.51
C ASP A 76 -3.42 6.11 0.08
N ALA A 77 -2.42 5.96 0.93
CA ALA A 77 -2.14 4.67 1.54
C ALA A 77 -1.72 4.79 3.00
N THR A 78 -2.39 4.01 3.86
CA THR A 78 -1.96 3.72 5.23
C THR A 78 -1.51 2.26 5.29
N MET A 79 -0.23 2.03 5.60
CA MET A 79 0.32 0.67 5.57
C MET A 79 1.24 0.35 6.74
N SER A 80 1.12 -0.87 7.27
CA SER A 80 1.96 -1.31 8.39
C SER A 80 2.15 -2.84 8.45
N PRO A 81 3.39 -3.36 8.44
CA PRO A 81 4.61 -2.86 7.77
C PRO A 81 4.44 -2.82 6.24
N ALA A 82 5.26 -2.02 5.55
CA ALA A 82 5.00 -1.71 4.14
C ALA A 82 6.22 -1.58 3.24
N VAL A 83 6.06 -1.98 1.97
CA VAL A 83 6.84 -1.46 0.84
C VAL A 83 5.86 -0.82 -0.15
N ARG A 84 6.17 0.38 -0.61
CA ARG A 84 5.38 1.13 -1.57
C ARG A 84 6.22 1.60 -2.74
N ASP A 85 5.71 1.38 -3.94
CA ASP A 85 6.05 2.16 -5.12
C ASP A 85 4.81 3.00 -5.53
N GLY A 86 5.06 4.20 -6.07
CA GLY A 86 4.02 4.99 -6.73
C GLY A 86 3.81 6.41 -6.20
N VAL A 87 2.64 6.97 -6.49
CA VAL A 87 2.38 8.42 -6.41
C VAL A 87 1.25 8.73 -5.43
N GLY A 88 1.39 9.80 -4.65
CA GLY A 88 0.38 10.28 -3.70
C GLY A 88 0.78 10.10 -2.24
N ASP A 89 -0.18 10.28 -1.35
CA ASP A 89 0.10 10.46 0.07
C ASP A 89 0.23 9.13 0.79
N ALA A 90 1.23 9.04 1.66
CA ALA A 90 1.55 7.81 2.37
C ALA A 90 1.74 8.02 3.87
N THR A 91 1.06 7.22 4.67
CA THR A 91 1.43 7.01 6.08
C THR A 91 1.89 5.57 6.25
N MET A 92 3.17 5.37 6.61
CA MET A 92 3.72 4.03 6.67
C MET A 92 4.60 3.80 7.89
N SER A 93 4.50 2.61 8.49
CA SER A 93 5.28 2.25 9.68
C SER A 93 5.43 0.74 9.87
N PRO A 94 6.67 0.20 9.97
CA PRO A 94 7.92 0.61 9.31
C PRO A 94 7.82 0.51 7.78
N ALA A 95 8.65 1.24 7.04
CA ALA A 95 8.43 1.39 5.59
C ALA A 95 9.66 1.54 4.70
N LEU A 96 9.51 1.07 3.45
CA LEU A 96 10.30 1.50 2.29
C LEU A 96 9.35 2.15 1.28
N ARG A 97 9.73 3.32 0.75
CA ARG A 97 8.96 4.03 -0.28
C ARG A 97 9.86 4.40 -1.45
N ASP A 98 9.42 4.07 -2.66
CA ASP A 98 9.82 4.74 -3.89
C ASP A 98 8.64 5.55 -4.43
N GLY A 99 8.92 6.69 -5.08
CA GLY A 99 7.93 7.45 -5.84
C GLY A 99 7.67 8.88 -5.38
N VAL A 100 6.54 9.47 -5.80
CA VAL A 100 6.31 10.93 -5.77
C VAL A 100 5.16 11.32 -4.84
N GLY A 101 5.29 12.42 -4.11
CA GLY A 101 4.24 12.94 -3.21
C GLY A 101 4.61 12.83 -1.73
N ASP A 102 3.63 13.14 -0.88
CA ASP A 102 3.86 13.37 0.53
C ASP A 102 3.92 12.07 1.32
N ALA A 103 4.84 12.01 2.29
CA ALA A 103 5.01 10.82 3.10
C ALA A 103 5.27 11.15 4.56
N THR A 104 4.52 10.49 5.44
CA THR A 104 4.83 10.38 6.87
C THR A 104 5.31 8.97 7.14
N MET A 105 6.55 8.83 7.60
CA MET A 105 7.14 7.52 7.80
C MET A 105 7.94 7.38 9.08
N SER A 106 7.84 6.23 9.73
CA SER A 106 8.54 5.95 11.00
C SER A 106 8.67 4.45 11.27
N PRO A 107 9.89 3.92 11.51
CA PRO A 107 11.16 4.28 10.85
C PRO A 107 11.15 3.86 9.38
N ALA A 108 11.85 4.59 8.49
CA ALA A 108 11.78 4.30 7.06
C ALA A 108 12.94 4.82 6.21
N LEU A 109 13.05 4.27 5.00
CA LEU A 109 13.84 4.81 3.89
C LEU A 109 12.89 5.30 2.79
N ARG A 110 13.27 6.40 2.14
CA ARG A 110 12.55 7.00 1.02
C ARG A 110 13.50 7.24 -0.14
N ASP A 111 13.09 6.82 -1.33
CA ASP A 111 13.58 7.32 -2.60
C ASP A 111 12.43 8.06 -3.31
N GLY A 112 12.75 9.12 -4.05
CA GLY A 112 11.77 9.91 -4.83
C GLY A 112 11.57 11.37 -4.42
N VAL A 113 10.53 12.02 -4.96
CA VAL A 113 10.35 13.50 -4.95
C VAL A 113 9.09 13.89 -4.17
N GLY A 114 9.14 14.94 -3.35
CA GLY A 114 8.01 15.40 -2.53
C GLY A 114 8.36 15.58 -1.05
N ASP A 115 7.40 16.06 -0.26
CA ASP A 115 7.65 16.35 1.15
C ASP A 115 7.65 15.08 1.99
N ALA A 116 8.62 14.99 2.91
CA ALA A 116 8.77 13.84 3.79
C ALA A 116 8.91 14.29 5.23
N THR A 117 8.05 13.76 6.10
CA THR A 117 8.23 13.86 7.54
C THR A 117 8.77 12.52 8.07
N MET A 118 9.98 12.58 8.63
CA MET A 118 10.65 11.43 9.25
C MET A 118 10.81 11.68 10.75
N SER A 119 10.89 10.61 11.56
CA SER A 119 11.07 10.75 13.00
C SER A 119 12.34 11.58 13.32
N PRO A 120 12.29 12.50 14.31
CA PRO A 120 13.40 13.40 14.64
C PRO A 120 14.75 12.68 14.88
N ALA A 121 14.71 11.47 15.44
CA ALA A 121 15.91 10.67 15.70
C ALA A 121 16.66 10.28 14.41
N LEU A 122 15.94 9.98 13.33
CA LEU A 122 16.54 9.61 12.05
C LEU A 122 17.10 10.85 11.32
N MET A 123 16.40 11.99 11.42
CA MET A 123 16.88 13.28 10.91
C MET A 123 18.22 13.67 11.52
N VAL A 124 18.37 13.54 12.85
CA VAL A 124 19.61 13.84 13.57
C VAL A 124 20.75 12.92 13.14
N LEU A 125 20.48 11.62 12.94
CA LEU A 125 21.48 10.65 12.49
C LEU A 125 22.01 10.98 11.09
N VAL A 126 21.12 11.32 10.13
CA VAL A 126 21.50 11.71 8.76
C VAL A 126 22.31 13.00 8.77
N MET A 127 21.91 14.01 9.55
CA MET A 127 22.67 15.25 9.67
C MET A 127 24.07 15.03 10.26
N LEU A 128 24.21 14.20 11.29
CA LEU A 128 25.53 13.84 11.82
C LEU A 128 26.39 13.15 10.75
N LEU A 129 25.83 12.20 10.01
CA LEU A 129 26.57 11.46 8.97
C LEU A 129 27.06 12.38 7.84
N CYS A 130 26.21 13.29 7.35
CA CYS A 130 26.60 14.31 6.38
C CYS A 130 27.72 15.21 6.91
N LEU A 131 27.62 15.66 8.17
CA LEU A 131 28.65 16.50 8.79
C LEU A 131 29.98 15.75 8.93
N GLN A 132 29.97 14.48 9.31
CA GLN A 132 31.19 13.67 9.40
C GLN A 132 31.83 13.48 8.01
N LEU A 133 31.03 13.22 6.98
CA LEU A 133 31.54 13.03 5.62
C LEU A 133 32.14 14.32 5.03
N SER A 134 31.53 15.48 5.29
CA SER A 134 32.06 16.78 4.84
C SER A 134 33.36 17.20 5.52
N VAL A 135 33.67 16.66 6.72
CA VAL A 135 34.93 16.95 7.44
C VAL A 135 36.05 15.99 7.02
N MET A 136 35.71 14.89 6.34
CA MET A 136 36.66 13.88 5.85
C MET A 136 37.14 14.13 4.40
N VAL A 137 36.66 15.18 3.73
CA VAL A 137 37.08 15.65 2.39
C VAL A 137 37.85 16.95 2.54
#